data_AF-A0A9X0U743-F1
#
_entry.id   AF-A0A9X0U743-F1
#
_cell.length_a   1.000
_cell.length_b   1.000
_cell.length_c   1.000
_cell.angle_alpha   90.00
_cell.angle_beta   90.00
_cell.angle_gamma   90.00
#
_symmetry.space_group_name_H-M   'P 1'
#
loop_
_entity.id
_entity.type
_entity.pdbx_description
1 polymer ?
#
loop_
_entity_poly.entity_id
_entity_poly.type
_entity_poly.pdbx_seq_one_letter_code
_entity_poly.pdbx_strand_id
1 'polypeptide(L)'
;MMAIPIGYDQFGVAIRIAYHGVGEFLEVDDLTIYGLHELIQKVLLYPAYRKKAQYFKNVIAKRRGLDVAAEAIERAFERAIESRPSEITRA
;
A
#
# COMPACT_ATOMS: atom_id res chain seq x y z
N MET A 1 11.65 5.23 5.28
CA MET A 1 11.71 3.76 5.48
C MET A 1 12.89 3.21 4.70
N MET A 2 13.50 2.12 5.16
CA MET A 2 14.45 1.31 4.37
C MET A 2 13.85 -0.08 4.19
N ALA A 3 13.69 -0.53 2.96
CA ALA A 3 13.17 -1.86 2.64
C ALA A 3 14.28 -2.79 2.15
N ILE A 4 14.31 -4.03 2.65
CA ILE A 4 15.21 -5.08 2.16
C ILE A 4 14.32 -6.27 1.78
N PRO A 5 13.87 -6.37 0.52
CA PRO A 5 12.94 -7.41 0.10
C PRO A 5 13.64 -8.76 0.03
N ILE A 6 12.96 -9.81 0.52
CA ILE A 6 13.44 -11.19 0.49
C ILE A 6 12.65 -12.02 -0.54
N GLY A 7 11.36 -11.76 -0.70
CA GLY A 7 10.50 -12.61 -1.53
C GLY A 7 9.09 -12.07 -1.75
N TYR A 8 8.38 -12.71 -2.67
CA TYR A 8 6.94 -12.50 -2.92
C TYR A 8 6.59 -11.06 -3.28
N ASP A 9 5.57 -10.51 -2.62
CA ASP A 9 5.06 -9.16 -2.83
C ASP A 9 6.02 -8.06 -2.35
N GLN A 10 7.02 -8.42 -1.55
CA GLN A 10 7.96 -7.45 -0.96
C GLN A 10 8.72 -6.66 -2.03
N PHE A 11 9.07 -7.27 -3.17
CA PHE A 11 9.71 -6.55 -4.29
C PHE A 11 8.79 -5.49 -4.89
N GLY A 12 7.54 -5.85 -5.16
CA GLY A 12 6.54 -4.90 -5.67
C GLY A 12 6.25 -3.77 -4.67
N VAL A 13 6.25 -4.07 -3.37
CA VAL A 13 6.07 -3.08 -2.31
C VAL A 13 7.30 -2.17 -2.19
N ALA A 14 8.52 -2.72 -2.24
CA ALA A 14 9.77 -1.97 -2.21
C ALA A 14 9.88 -0.96 -3.36
N ILE A 15 9.51 -1.38 -4.57
CA ILE A 15 9.44 -0.49 -5.74
C ILE A 15 8.44 0.64 -5.49
N ARG A 16 7.26 0.36 -4.93
CA ARG A 16 6.26 1.41 -4.63
C ARG A 16 6.73 2.37 -3.54
N ILE A 17 7.50 1.90 -2.54
CA ILE A 17 8.11 2.73 -1.51
C ILE A 17 9.05 3.77 -2.13
N ALA A 18 9.95 3.33 -3.02
CA ALA A 18 10.87 4.21 -3.73
C ALA A 18 10.13 5.13 -4.71
N TYR A 19 9.21 4.58 -5.52
CA TYR A 19 8.41 5.34 -6.49
C TYR A 19 7.61 6.48 -5.85
N HIS A 20 7.02 6.25 -4.68
CA HIS A 20 6.27 7.27 -3.96
C HIS A 20 7.15 8.21 -3.12
N GLY A 21 8.47 7.96 -3.08
CA GLY A 21 9.44 8.76 -2.35
C GLY A 21 9.24 8.73 -0.84
N VAL A 22 8.77 7.60 -0.28
CA VAL A 22 8.58 7.43 1.18
C VAL A 22 9.72 6.64 1.84
N GLY A 23 10.65 6.15 1.03
CA GLY A 23 11.85 5.45 1.47
C GLY A 23 12.69 5.01 0.29
N GLU A 24 13.71 4.22 0.60
CA GLU A 24 14.55 3.54 -0.38
C GLU A 24 14.47 2.03 -0.14
N PHE A 25 14.96 1.24 -1.10
CA PHE A 25 15.17 -0.19 -0.92
C PHE A 25 16.59 -0.60 -1.31
N LEU A 26 17.02 -1.74 -0.79
CA LEU A 26 18.29 -2.36 -1.10
C LEU A 26 18.07 -3.87 -1.16
N GLU A 27 18.51 -4.53 -2.22
CA GLU A 27 18.39 -5.99 -2.34
C GLU A 27 19.43 -6.69 -1.46
N VAL A 28 19.14 -7.93 -1.06
CA VAL A 28 20.02 -8.70 -0.17
C VAL A 28 21.41 -8.88 -0.79
N ASP A 29 21.47 -9.09 -2.10
CA ASP A 29 22.71 -9.31 -2.85
C ASP A 29 23.59 -8.04 -2.91
N ASP A 30 22.99 -6.85 -2.76
CA ASP A 30 23.67 -5.55 -2.74
C ASP A 30 23.95 -5.04 -1.31
N LEU A 31 23.63 -5.85 -0.29
CA LEU A 31 23.72 -5.42 1.10
C LEU A 31 25.17 -5.27 1.56
N THR A 32 25.60 -4.03 1.71
CA THR A 32 26.88 -3.66 2.32
C THR A 32 26.68 -2.71 3.49
N ILE A 33 27.61 -2.73 4.45
CA ILE A 33 27.56 -1.82 5.62
C ILE A 33 27.55 -0.35 5.15
N TYR A 34 28.43 0.00 4.22
CA TYR A 34 28.54 1.37 3.69
C TYR A 34 27.28 1.77 2.91
N GLY A 35 26.80 0.94 1.98
CA GLY A 35 25.61 1.26 1.19
C GLY A 35 24.36 1.39 2.05
N LEU A 36 24.17 0.51 3.04
CA LEU A 36 23.05 0.61 3.98
C LEU A 36 23.14 1.91 4.80
N HIS A 37 24.33 2.25 5.29
CA HIS A 37 24.52 3.48 6.06
C HIS A 37 24.20 4.73 5.24
N GLU A 38 24.69 4.83 4.01
CA GLU A 38 24.43 5.97 3.11
C GLU A 38 22.94 6.14 2.82
N LEU A 39 22.24 5.04 2.52
CA LEU A 39 20.79 5.09 2.24
C LEU A 39 19.99 5.49 3.48
N ILE A 40 20.36 5.01 4.67
CA ILE A 40 19.76 5.45 5.93
C ILE A 40 19.96 6.95 6.13
N GLN A 41 21.18 7.47 5.94
CA GLN A 41 21.46 8.90 6.05
C GLN A 41 20.63 9.71 5.06
N LYS A 42 20.54 9.26 3.80
CA LYS A 42 19.72 9.90 2.76
C LYS A 42 18.26 10.02 3.19
N VAL A 43 17.66 8.91 3.65
CA VAL A 43 16.25 8.87 4.08
C VAL A 43 15.99 9.73 5.31
N LEU A 44 16.94 9.79 6.25
CA LEU A 44 16.83 10.59 7.48
C LEU A 44 17.02 12.09 7.24
N LEU A 45 18.01 12.46 6.43
CA LEU A 45 18.45 13.84 6.26
C LEU A 45 17.64 14.59 5.20
N TYR A 46 17.16 13.90 4.15
CA TYR A 46 16.43 14.57 3.07
C TYR A 46 14.94 14.75 3.44
N PRO A 47 14.45 15.99 3.68
CA PRO A 47 13.12 16.20 4.26
C PRO A 47 11.96 15.74 3.37
N ALA A 48 12.21 15.57 2.07
CA ALA A 48 11.21 15.13 1.11
C ALA A 48 10.59 13.77 1.49
N TYR A 49 11.39 12.82 1.98
CA TYR A 49 10.89 11.51 2.43
C TYR A 49 9.88 11.66 3.57
N ARG A 50 10.22 12.48 4.58
CA ARG A 50 9.33 12.76 5.71
C ARG A 50 8.05 13.44 5.25
N LYS A 51 8.14 14.42 4.35
CA LYS A 51 6.98 15.14 3.81
C LYS A 51 6.04 14.19 3.05
N LYS A 52 6.58 13.32 2.21
CA LYS A 52 5.80 12.30 1.48
C LYS A 52 5.18 11.27 2.43
N ALA A 53 5.93 10.78 3.41
CA ALA A 53 5.41 9.85 4.42
C ALA A 53 4.25 10.46 5.23
N GLN A 54 4.37 11.73 5.64
CA GLN A 54 3.30 12.46 6.33
C GLN A 54 2.07 12.67 5.45
N TYR A 55 2.27 13.00 4.17
CA TYR A 55 1.19 13.08 3.20
C TYR A 55 0.40 11.77 3.13
N PHE A 56 1.08 10.64 2.92
CA PHE A 56 0.41 9.33 2.84
C PHE A 56 -0.24 8.93 4.16
N LYS A 57 0.40 9.20 5.31
CA LYS A 57 -0.23 9.01 6.63
C LYS A 57 -1.58 9.72 6.71
N ASN A 58 -1.64 10.98 6.27
CA ASN A 58 -2.87 11.76 6.30
C ASN A 58 -3.91 11.25 5.30
N VAL A 59 -3.51 10.84 4.10
CA VAL A 59 -4.41 10.25 3.09
C VAL A 59 -5.02 8.95 3.61
N ILE A 60 -4.22 8.07 4.20
CA ILE A 60 -4.66 6.79 4.76
C ILE A 60 -5.61 7.05 5.94
N ALA A 61 -5.25 7.94 6.87
CA ALA A 61 -6.08 8.24 8.04
C ALA A 61 -7.43 8.86 7.66
N LYS A 62 -7.50 9.64 6.58
CA LYS A 62 -8.76 10.23 6.09
C LYS A 62 -9.64 9.22 5.35
N ARG A 63 -9.06 8.16 4.79
CA ARG A 63 -9.84 7.09 4.16
C ARG A 63 -10.45 6.24 5.28
N ARG A 64 -11.75 6.40 5.50
CA ARG A 64 -12.59 5.51 6.32
C ARG A 64 -12.69 4.13 5.64
N GLY A 65 -11.57 3.42 5.54
CA GLY A 65 -11.39 2.29 4.62
C GLY A 65 -12.33 1.12 4.90
N LEU A 66 -12.63 0.86 6.18
CA LEU A 66 -13.57 -0.19 6.57
C LEU A 66 -15.00 0.15 6.12
N ASP A 67 -15.44 1.39 6.34
CA ASP A 67 -16.79 1.82 5.93
C ASP A 67 -16.96 1.75 4.41
N VAL A 68 -15.95 2.20 3.67
CA VAL A 68 -15.93 2.11 2.20
C VAL A 68 -15.97 0.66 1.73
N ALA A 69 -15.25 -0.24 2.41
CA ALA A 69 -15.25 -1.66 2.08
C ALA A 69 -16.61 -2.32 2.36
N ALA A 70 -17.21 -2.04 3.52
CA ALA A 70 -18.53 -2.55 3.89
C ALA A 70 -19.58 -2.12 2.85
N GLU A 71 -19.64 -0.83 2.54
CA GLU A 71 -20.57 -0.28 1.57
C GLU A 71 -20.35 -0.86 0.15
N ALA A 72 -19.09 -1.14 -0.23
CA ALA A 72 -18.79 -1.80 -1.50
C ALA A 72 -19.33 -3.24 -1.55
N ILE A 73 -19.23 -3.98 -0.44
CA ILE A 73 -19.75 -5.34 -0.33
C ILE A 73 -21.28 -5.33 -0.34
N GLU A 74 -21.92 -4.47 0.46
CA GLU A 74 -23.38 -4.35 0.53
C GLU A 74 -23.99 -4.05 -0.85
N ARG A 75 -23.46 -3.05 -1.57
CA ARG A 75 -23.91 -2.73 -2.94
C ARG A 75 -23.69 -3.88 -3.93
N ALA A 76 -22.64 -4.68 -3.76
CA ALA A 76 -22.42 -5.84 -4.62
C ALA A 76 -23.51 -6.91 -4.42
N PHE A 77 -23.96 -7.13 -3.19
CA PHE A 77 -25.05 -8.04 -2.89
C PHE A 77 -26.41 -7.50 -3.35
N GLU A 78 -26.72 -6.22 -3.14
CA GLU A 78 -27.95 -5.58 -3.64
C GLU A 78 -28.10 -5.79 -5.16
N ARG A 79 -27.05 -5.49 -5.93
CA ARG A 79 -27.02 -5.69 -7.39
C ARG A 79 -27.20 -7.16 -7.78
N ALA A 80 -26.61 -8.08 -7.03
CA ALA A 80 -26.74 -9.52 -7.28
C ALA A 80 -28.16 -10.05 -7.01
N ILE A 81 -28.90 -9.40 -6.09
CA ILE A 81 -30.31 -9.71 -5.81
C ILE A 81 -31.21 -9.14 -6.89
N GLU A 82 -31.01 -7.87 -7.27
CA GLU A 82 -31.79 -7.18 -8.32
C GLU A 82 -31.65 -7.83 -9.70
N SER A 83 -30.47 -8.40 -10.00
CA SER A 83 -30.20 -9.08 -11.27
C SER A 83 -30.68 -10.53 -11.32
N ARG A 84 -31.31 -11.04 -10.26
CA ARG A 84 -31.77 -12.43 -10.19
C ARG A 84 -33.12 -12.58 -10.95
N PRO A 85 -33.21 -13.44 -11.97
CA PRO A 85 -34.45 -13.62 -12.73
C PRO A 85 -35.59 -14.18 -11.86
N SER A 86 -36.80 -13.70 -12.10
CA SER A 86 -38.02 -13.88 -11.29
C SER A 86 -38.66 -15.27 -11.36
N GLU A 87 -37.90 -16.34 -11.62
CA GLU A 87 -38.44 -17.69 -11.82
C GLU A 87 -38.48 -18.57 -10.56
N ILE A 88 -38.06 -18.10 -9.37
CA ILE A 88 -38.01 -18.94 -8.15
C ILE A 88 -39.07 -18.56 -7.09
N THR A 89 -39.99 -17.63 -7.37
CA THR A 89 -41.05 -17.26 -6.39
C THR A 89 -42.37 -18.04 -6.55
N ARG A 90 -42.39 -19.13 -7.33
CA ARG A 90 -43.55 -20.04 -7.42
C ARG A 90 -43.12 -21.51 -7.25
N ALA A 91 -42.95 -21.94 -6.02
CA ALA A 91 -43.06 -23.33 -5.60
C ALA A 91 -43.65 -23.36 -4.18
#